data_AF-A0AAU8GBX1-F1
#
_entry.id   AF-A0AAU8GBX1-F1
#
_cell.length_a   1.000
_cell.length_b   1.000
_cell.length_c   1.000
_cell.angle_alpha   90.00
_cell.angle_beta   90.00
_cell.angle_gamma   90.00
#
_symmetry.space_group_name_H-M   'P 1'
#
loop_
_entity.id
_entity.type
_entity.pdbx_description
1 polymer ?
#
loop_
_entity_poly.entity_id
_entity_poly.type
_entity_poly.pdbx_seq_one_letter_code
_entity_poly.pdbx_strand_id
1 'polypeptide(L)' 'MEGKMYTRQAILKSFNGTNYSATVQLVGSSQAYLENLTVARNIPAAEMTQGREVAVMFFDLMRASDAVVAAVW' A
#
# COMPACT_ATOMS: atom_id res chain seq x y z
N MET A 1 -5.01 -20.52 -15.24
CA MET A 1 -4.30 -19.27 -15.58
C MET A 1 -3.52 -18.88 -14.34
N GLU A 2 -2.21 -18.73 -14.44
CA GLU A 2 -1.39 -18.27 -13.31
C GLU A 2 -1.53 -16.75 -13.19
N GLY A 3 -2.08 -16.26 -12.07
CA GLY A 3 -2.19 -14.82 -11.83
C GLY A 3 -0.84 -14.25 -11.42
N LYS A 4 -0.23 -13.42 -12.27
CA LYS A 4 1.05 -12.78 -11.95
C LYS A 4 0.82 -11.59 -11.04
N MET A 5 1.41 -11.63 -9.84
CA MET A 5 1.39 -10.50 -8.89
C MET A 5 2.73 -9.76 -8.91
N TYR A 6 2.68 -8.46 -8.65
CA TYR A 6 3.85 -7.59 -8.57
C TYR A 6 3.89 -6.89 -7.22
N THR A 7 5.09 -6.61 -6.73
CA THR A 7 5.27 -5.90 -5.45
C THR A 7 6.15 -4.68 -5.64
N ARG A 8 5.82 -3.58 -4.96
CA ARG A 8 6.66 -2.38 -4.89
C ARG A 8 6.78 -1.89 -3.46
N GLN A 9 7.94 -1.34 -3.12
CA GLN A 9 8.16 -0.64 -1.86
C GLN A 9 7.55 0.76 -1.94
N ALA A 10 6.97 1.23 -0.84
CA ALA A 10 6.39 2.56 -0.72
C ALA A 10 6.60 3.12 0.70
N ILE A 11 6.42 4.43 0.85
CA ILE A 11 6.39 5.11 2.14
C ILE A 11 4.94 5.40 2.51
N LEU A 12 4.53 5.04 3.72
CA LEU A 12 3.21 5.35 4.25
C LEU A 12 3.07 6.85 4.50
N LYS A 13 2.10 7.50 3.86
CA LYS A 13 1.86 8.95 3.98
C LYS A 13 0.70 9.24 4.92
N SER A 14 -0.33 8.41 4.92
CA SER A 14 -1.44 8.48 5.88
C SER A 14 -2.14 7.12 5.98
N PHE A 15 -2.80 6.89 7.12
CA PHE A 15 -3.63 5.72 7.36
C PHE A 15 -4.94 6.15 8.01
N ASN A 16 -6.05 5.56 7.57
CA ASN A 16 -7.36 5.71 8.18
C ASN A 16 -7.78 4.37 8.80
N GLY A 17 -7.79 4.32 10.13
CA GLY A 17 -8.13 3.11 10.89
C GLY A 17 -9.61 2.72 10.81
N THR A 18 -10.51 3.65 10.46
CA THR A 18 -11.95 3.38 10.35
C THR A 18 -12.26 2.55 9.11
N ASN A 19 -11.69 2.93 7.95
CA ASN A 19 -11.91 2.23 6.69
C ASN A 19 -10.76 1.26 6.33
N TYR A 20 -9.67 1.25 7.10
CA TYR A 20 -8.44 0.48 6.82
C TYR A 20 -7.87 0.79 5.42
N SER A 21 -7.82 2.08 5.09
CA SER A 21 -7.19 2.55 3.86
C SER A 21 -5.93 3.36 4.14
N ALA A 22 -5.01 3.37 3.19
CA ALA A 22 -3.77 4.15 3.28
C ALA A 22 -3.55 4.99 2.02
N THR A 23 -2.83 6.08 2.20
CA THR A 23 -2.12 6.77 1.12
C THR A 23 -0.65 6.44 1.22
N VAL A 24 -0.03 6.03 0.11
CA VAL A 24 1.37 5.64 0.05
C VAL A 24 2.08 6.35 -1.11
N GLN A 25 3.39 6.54 -0.97
CA GLN A 25 4.24 7.11 -2.01
C GLN A 25 5.23 6.04 -2.48
N LEU A 26 5.18 5.63 -3.75
CA LEU A 26 6.08 4.59 -4.26
C LEU A 26 7.54 5.04 -4.21
N VAL A 27 8.43 4.19 -3.71
CA VAL A 27 9.88 4.45 -3.73
C VAL A 27 10.37 4.46 -5.18
N GLY A 28 11.28 5.39 -5.50
CA GLY A 28 11.77 5.58 -6.87
C GLY A 28 10.86 6.42 -7.77
N SER A 29 9.72 6.91 -7.26
CA SER A 29 8.89 7.90 -7.96
C SER A 29 8.36 8.93 -6.96
N SER A 30 8.93 10.13 -6.97
CA SER A 30 8.56 11.20 -6.03
C SER A 30 7.14 11.73 -6.25
N GLN A 31 6.52 11.49 -7.42
CA GLN A 31 5.19 11.97 -7.79
C GLN A 31 4.08 10.90 -7.77
N ALA A 32 4.40 9.61 -7.58
CA ALA A 32 3.39 8.55 -7.58
C ALA A 32 2.81 8.32 -6.17
N TYR A 33 1.78 9.09 -5.84
CA TYR A 33 0.91 8.82 -4.70
C TYR A 33 -0.18 7.85 -5.11
N LEU A 34 -0.38 6.81 -4.31
CA LEU A 34 -1.54 5.95 -4.42
C LEU A 34 -2.41 6.15 -3.19
N GLU A 35 -3.65 6.53 -3.43
CA GLU A 35 -4.62 6.91 -2.40
C GLU A 35 -5.69 5.84 -2.25
N ASN A 36 -6.32 5.81 -1.07
CA ASN A 36 -7.41 4.88 -0.76
C ASN A 36 -7.04 3.41 -0.97
N LEU A 37 -5.75 3.05 -0.83
CA LEU A 37 -5.33 1.66 -0.92
C LEU A 37 -5.88 0.87 0.26
N THR A 38 -6.42 -0.31 -0.03
CA THR A 38 -6.80 -1.25 1.03
C THR A 38 -5.57 -1.69 1.79
N VAL A 39 -5.67 -1.74 3.12
CA VAL A 39 -4.63 -2.28 4.01
C VAL A 39 -5.05 -3.67 4.47
N ALA A 40 -4.13 -4.63 4.42
CA ALA A 40 -4.38 -5.97 4.92
C ALA A 40 -4.79 -5.94 6.41
N ARG A 41 -5.92 -6.57 6.74
CA ARG A 41 -6.56 -6.49 8.07
C ARG A 41 -5.76 -7.16 9.19
N ASN A 42 -4.80 -8.00 8.85
CA ASN A 42 -3.87 -8.62 9.80
C ASN A 42 -2.74 -7.68 10.24
N ILE A 43 -2.60 -6.50 9.63
CA ILE A 43 -1.66 -5.47 10.08
C ILE A 43 -2.32 -4.67 11.22
N PRO A 44 -1.73 -4.64 12.43
CA PRO A 44 -2.26 -3.83 13.53
C PRO A 44 -2.26 -2.35 13.17
N ALA A 45 -3.33 -1.64 13.51
CA ALA A 45 -3.44 -0.19 13.26
C ALA A 45 -2.28 0.62 13.88
N ALA A 46 -1.75 0.18 15.03
CA ALA A 46 -0.61 0.81 15.69
C ALA A 46 0.69 0.77 14.84
N GLU A 47 0.83 -0.22 13.96
CA GLU A 47 2.00 -0.33 13.08
C GLU A 47 1.89 0.63 11.89
N MET A 48 0.70 1.12 11.53
CA MET A 48 0.45 1.99 10.38
C MET A 48 0.77 3.47 10.66
N THR A 49 2.00 3.72 11.13
CA THR A 49 2.52 5.06 11.44
C THR A 49 3.12 5.72 10.20
N GLN A 50 2.76 6.98 9.95
CA GLN A 50 3.28 7.77 8.84
C GLN A 50 4.82 7.78 8.79
N GLY A 51 5.38 7.64 7.58
CA GLY A 51 6.82 7.60 7.33
C GLY A 51 7.42 6.20 7.27
N ARG A 52 6.71 5.18 7.75
CA ARG A 52 7.16 3.78 7.66
C ARG A 52 7.17 3.25 6.23
N GLU A 53 7.99 2.23 6.03
CA GLU A 53 8.06 1.54 4.75
C GLU A 53 6.96 0.48 4.67
N VAL A 54 6.38 0.31 3.48
CA VAL A 54 5.33 -0.67 3.22
C VAL A 54 5.57 -1.40 1.90
N ALA A 55 5.07 -2.62 1.82
CA ALA A 55 5.00 -3.38 0.58
C ALA A 55 3.59 -3.25 -0.02
N VAL A 56 3.53 -2.77 -1.25
CA VAL A 56 2.29 -2.65 -2.04
C VAL A 56 2.26 -3.77 -3.06
N MET A 57 1.23 -4.60 -2.99
CA MET A 57 0.98 -5.70 -3.91
C MET A 57 0.00 -5.26 -4.99
N PHE A 58 0.34 -5.50 -6.25
CA PHE A 58 -0.47 -5.21 -7.43
C PHE A 58 -0.89 -6.51 -8.11
N PHE A 59 -2.18 -6.64 -8.36
CA PHE A 59 -2.74 -7.72 -9.19
C PHE A 59 -2.78 -7.34 -10.66
N ASP A 60 -2.88 -6.04 -10.96
CA ASP A 60 -2.77 -5.45 -12.29
C ASP A 60 -2.03 -4.10 -12.18
N LEU A 61 -0.93 -3.94 -12.91
CA LEU A 61 -0.12 -2.71 -12.88
C LEU A 61 -0.83 -1.53 -13.57
N MET A 62 -1.85 -1.78 -14.41
CA MET A 62 -2.66 -0.73 -15.05
C MET A 62 -3.81 -0.25 -14.15
N ARG A 63 -4.13 -1.00 -13.08
CA ARG A 63 -5.19 -0.68 -12.10
C ARG A 63 -4.62 -0.62 -10.70
N ALA A 64 -3.94 0.49 -10.39
CA ALA A 64 -3.38 0.73 -9.06
C ALA A 64 -4.46 0.80 -7.96
N SER A 65 -5.74 1.03 -8.31
CA SER A 65 -6.88 0.98 -7.38
C SER A 65 -7.08 -0.39 -6.73
N ASP A 66 -6.62 -1.45 -7.39
CA ASP A 66 -6.78 -2.83 -6.91
C ASP A 66 -5.58 -3.27 -6.05
N ALA A 67 -4.59 -2.39 -5.86
CA ALA A 67 -3.42 -2.68 -5.07
C ALA A 67 -3.73 -2.71 -3.57
N VAL A 68 -2.94 -3.48 -2.83
CA VAL A 68 -3.13 -3.70 -1.38
C VAL A 68 -1.82 -3.51 -0.64
N VAL A 69 -1.86 -2.82 0.50
CA VAL A 69 -0.73 -2.79 1.45
C VAL A 69 -0.70 -4.13 2.18
N ALA A 70 0.37 -4.90 1.96
CA ALA A 70 0.50 -6.27 2.43
C ALA A 70 1.48 -6.43 3.61
N ALA A 71 2.37 -5.46 3.83
CA ALA A 71 3.30 -5.43 4.95
C ALA A 71 3.72 -4.01 5.30
N VAL A 72 4.20 -3.82 6.54
CA VAL A 72 4.77 -2.57 7.07
C VAL A 72 6.00 -2.92 7.93
N TRP A 73 7.04 -2.10 7.88
CA TRP A 73 8.24 -2.23 8.74
C TRP A 73 8.84 -0.89 9.14
#